data_AF-A0A848ZKR1-F1
#
_entry.id   AF-A0A848ZKR1-F1
#
_cell.length_a   1.000
_cell.length_b   1.000
_cell.length_c   1.000
_cell.angle_alpha   90.00
_cell.angle_beta   90.00
_cell.angle_gamma   90.00
#
_symmetry.space_group_name_H-M   'P 1'
#
loop_
_entity.id
_entity.type
_entity.pdbx_description
1 polymer ?
#
loop_
_entity_poly.entity_id
_entity_poly.type
_entity_poly.pdbx_seq_one_letter_code
_entity_poly.pdbx_strand_id
1 'polypeptide(L)' 'LEWSEEKIEFSVDGVVHFTYNPAVKDAKNWPYTTDQYILLNIAIEPDIDPTFVQSAMEIDYVRVYQ' A
#
# COMPACT_ATOMS: atom_id res chain seq x y z
N LEU A 1 -3.49 -4.19 4.94
CA LEU A 1 -2.35 -4.95 4.38
C LEU A 1 -2.01 -6.04 5.37
N GLU A 2 -2.13 -7.30 4.97
CA GLU A 2 -1.58 -8.42 5.71
C GLU A 2 -0.42 -8.97 4.88
N TRP A 3 0.76 -9.06 5.48
CA TRP A 3 1.98 -9.41 4.77
C TRP A 3 2.72 -10.53 5.49
N SER A 4 2.71 -11.72 4.89
CA SER A 4 3.42 -12.90 5.39
C SER A 4 4.48 -13.38 4.39
N GLU A 5 5.25 -14.39 4.79
CA GLU A 5 6.18 -15.12 3.91
C GLU A 5 5.51 -15.70 2.67
N GLU A 6 4.20 -16.00 2.74
CA GLU A 6 3.47 -16.70 1.69
C GLU A 6 2.78 -15.77 0.71
N LYS A 7 2.14 -14.71 1.19
CA LYS A 7 1.27 -13.83 0.39
C LYS A 7 1.17 -12.43 0.97
N ILE A 8 0.74 -11.49 0.14
CA ILE A 8 0.40 -10.13 0.52
C ILE A 8 -1.07 -9.90 0.20
N GLU A 9 -1.87 -9.49 1.19
CA GLU A 9 -3.29 -9.21 1.03
C GLU A 9 -3.61 -7.75 1.32
N PHE A 10 -4.27 -7.11 0.35
CA PHE A 10 -4.72 -5.72 0.43
C PHE A 10 -6.23 -5.71 0.67
N SER A 11 -6.64 -5.02 1.73
CA SER A 11 -8.01 -4.97 2.19
C SER A 11 -8.43 -3.55 2.53
N VAL A 12 -9.73 -3.28 2.34
CA VAL A 12 -10.43 -2.06 2.76
C VAL A 12 -11.62 -2.52 3.61
N ASP A 13 -11.79 -1.93 4.79
CA ASP A 13 -12.85 -2.30 5.74
C ASP A 13 -12.90 -3.82 6.05
N GLY A 14 -11.73 -4.47 6.07
CA GLY A 14 -11.59 -5.91 6.31
C GLY A 14 -11.91 -6.81 5.11
N VAL A 15 -12.33 -6.25 3.97
CA VAL A 15 -12.62 -7.00 2.73
C VAL A 15 -11.38 -7.05 1.85
N VAL A 16 -10.95 -8.25 1.44
CA VAL A 16 -9.79 -8.43 0.55
C VAL A 16 -10.16 -8.06 -0.89
N HIS A 17 -9.40 -7.16 -1.49
CA HIS A 17 -9.56 -6.71 -2.87
C HIS A 17 -8.46 -7.24 -3.80
N PHE A 18 -7.27 -7.50 -3.25
CA PHE A 18 -6.14 -7.96 -4.04
C PHE A 18 -5.22 -8.86 -3.21
N THR A 19 -4.79 -9.96 -3.81
CA THR A 19 -3.81 -10.88 -3.24
C THR A 19 -2.63 -11.01 -4.19
N TYR A 20 -1.45 -10.66 -3.70
CA TYR A 20 -0.20 -10.88 -4.39
C TYR A 20 0.48 -12.14 -3.86
N ASN A 21 0.52 -13.18 -4.69
CA ASN A 21 1.13 -14.47 -4.36
C ASN A 21 1.72 -15.12 -5.63
N PRO A 22 2.90 -14.68 -6.10
CA PRO A 22 3.53 -15.29 -7.25
C PRO A 22 3.91 -16.74 -6.94
N ALA A 23 3.74 -17.62 -7.94
CA ALA A 23 4.04 -19.05 -7.81
C ALA A 23 5.53 -19.33 -7.53
N VAL A 24 6.41 -18.49 -8.08
CA VAL A 24 7.85 -18.49 -7.80
C VAL A 24 8.22 -17.12 -7.23
N LYS A 25 8.77 -17.13 -6.01
CA LYS A 25 9.18 -15.93 -5.29
C LYS A 25 10.69 -15.73 -5.48
N ASP A 26 11.08 -14.59 -6.03
CA ASP A 26 12.49 -14.23 -6.23
C ASP A 26 12.75 -12.75 -5.89
N ALA A 27 14.01 -12.32 -5.95
CA ALA A 27 14.40 -10.96 -5.59
C ALA A 27 13.80 -9.87 -6.51
N LYS A 28 13.25 -10.23 -7.68
CA LYS A 28 12.63 -9.27 -8.61
C LYS A 28 11.14 -9.08 -8.33
N ASN A 29 10.49 -10.08 -7.73
CA ASN A 29 9.05 -10.09 -7.57
C ASN A 29 8.58 -10.24 -6.11
N TRP A 30 9.44 -10.61 -5.16
CA TRP A 30 9.03 -10.91 -3.79
C TRP A 30 9.64 -9.95 -2.76
N PRO A 31 8.89 -8.93 -2.32
CA PRO A 31 9.44 -7.86 -1.48
C PRO A 31 9.53 -8.20 0.02
N TYR A 32 9.37 -9.46 0.47
CA TYR A 32 9.30 -9.80 1.91
C TYR A 32 10.67 -9.94 2.60
N THR A 33 11.75 -10.06 1.83
CA THR A 33 13.07 -10.46 2.35
C THR A 33 13.91 -9.30 2.90
N THR A 34 13.35 -8.10 2.98
CA THR A 34 14.05 -6.90 3.46
C THR A 34 13.10 -6.00 4.24
N ASP A 35 13.63 -5.27 5.22
CA ASP A 35 12.88 -4.28 5.98
C ASP A 35 12.27 -3.22 5.07
N GLN A 36 11.04 -2.83 5.38
CA GLN A 36 10.29 -1.82 4.65
C GLN A 36 9.90 -0.67 5.57
N TYR A 37 9.57 0.47 4.96
CA TYR A 37 9.02 1.63 5.65
C TYR A 37 7.70 2.06 4.99
N ILE A 38 6.84 2.70 5.78
CA ILE A 38 5.58 3.26 5.29
C ILE A 38 5.83 4.70 4.86
N LEU A 39 5.46 5.03 3.63
CA LEU A 39 5.50 6.39 3.09
C LEU A 39 4.08 6.87 2.82
N LEU A 40 3.78 8.10 3.25
CA LEU A 40 2.49 8.76 3.04
C LEU A 40 2.75 10.11 2.39
N ASN A 41 2.18 10.33 1.21
CA ASN A 41 2.32 11.59 0.48
C ASN A 41 1.07 11.87 -0.34
N ILE A 42 0.87 13.14 -0.68
CA ILE A 42 -0.06 13.57 -1.71
C ILE A 42 0.78 14.00 -2.91
N ALA A 43 0.61 13.34 -4.04
CA ALA A 43 1.15 13.78 -5.32
C ALA A 43 0.07 14.51 -6.12
N ILE A 44 0.46 15.48 -6.93
CA ILE A 44 -0.41 16.17 -7.88
C ILE A 44 0.10 15.84 -9.27
N GLU A 45 -0.72 15.15 -10.06
CA GLU A 45 -0.41 14.89 -11.47
C GLU A 45 -0.75 16.10 -12.35
N PRO A 46 -0.13 16.23 -13.55
CA PRO A 46 -0.42 17.34 -14.46
C PRO A 46 -1.87 17.39 -14.94
N ASP A 47 -2.54 16.24 -15.07
CA ASP A 47 -3.94 16.12 -15.48
C ASP A 47 -4.86 16.17 -14.25
N ILE A 48 -4.95 17.36 -13.65
CA ILE A 48 -5.83 17.62 -12.49
C ILE A 48 -6.99 18.53 -12.89
N ASP A 49 -8.13 18.38 -12.21
CA ASP A 49 -9.26 19.30 -12.34
C ASP A 49 -8.76 20.75 -12.15
N PRO A 50 -8.95 21.65 -13.14
CA PRO A 50 -8.42 23.01 -13.08
C PRO A 50 -9.05 23.86 -11.97
N THR A 51 -10.16 23.39 -11.38
CA THR A 51 -10.82 24.04 -10.24
C THR A 51 -10.31 23.54 -8.88
N PHE A 52 -9.45 22.52 -8.86
CA PHE A 52 -8.86 22.02 -7.62
C PHE A 52 -7.91 23.08 -7.01
N VAL A 53 -8.12 23.38 -5.72
CA VAL A 53 -7.28 24.33 -4.97
C VAL A 53 -6.49 23.61 -3.89
N GLN A 54 -7.19 22.87 -3.02
CA GLN A 54 -6.59 22.14 -1.91
C GLN A 54 -7.49 21.00 -1.43
N SER A 55 -6.90 20.00 -0.80
CA SER A 55 -7.58 18.98 -0.01
C SER A 55 -6.69 18.53 1.15
N ALA A 56 -7.28 18.05 2.23
CA ALA A 56 -6.56 17.50 3.37
C ALA A 56 -6.47 15.96 3.26
N MET A 57 -5.31 15.39 3.55
CA MET A 57 -5.17 13.97 3.86
C MET A 57 -5.22 13.81 5.38
N GLU A 58 -6.37 13.38 5.89
CA GLU A 58 -6.59 13.16 7.32
C GLU A 58 -6.23 11.73 7.70
N ILE A 59 -5.35 11.57 8.69
CA ILE A 59 -4.88 10.27 9.18
C ILE A 59 -4.96 10.26 10.69
N ASP A 60 -5.82 9.41 11.25
CA ASP A 60 -5.93 9.24 12.69
C ASP A 60 -4.72 8.45 13.23
N TYR A 61 -4.40 7.32 12.61
CA TYR A 61 -3.24 6.51 12.98
C TYR A 61 -2.77 5.58 11.86
N VAL A 62 -1.51 5.16 11.99
CA VAL A 62 -0.94 3.98 11.32
C VAL A 62 -0.63 2.96 12.41
N ARG A 63 -1.06 1.72 12.23
CA ARG A 63 -0.80 0.62 13.17
C ARG A 63 -0.09 -0.51 12.46
N VAL A 64 0.92 -1.08 13.12
CA VAL A 64 1.67 -2.25 12.67
C VAL A 64 1.49 -3.34 13.72
N TYR A 65 1.17 -4.54 13.26
CA TYR A 65 0.97 -5.73 14.08
C TYR A 65 1.92 -6.83 13.61
N GLN A 66 2.31 -7.72 14.51
CA GLN A 66 3.14 -8.90 14.24
C GLN A 66 2.56 -10.13 14.93
#